data_AF-A0A662K6S3-F1
#
_entry.id   AF-A0A662K6S3-F1
#
_cell.length_a   1.000
_cell.length_b   1.000
_cell.length_c   1.000
_cell.angle_alpha   90.00
_cell.angle_beta   90.00
_cell.angle_gamma   90.00
#
_symmetry.space_group_name_H-M   'P 1'
#
loop_
_entity.id
_entity.type
_entity.pdbx_description
1 polymer ?
#
loop_
_entity_poly.entity_id
_entity_poly.type
_entity_poly.pdbx_seq_one_letter_code
_entity_poly.pdbx_strand_id
1 'polypeptide(L)'
;NLFDVVGIAVKAILITTPSPENLLKAIRGYEFYRVRIVKLEGENRVAIGYKSMLLPSGKMIIRRVFVDYYNLRIPNDVYNEYFERREEYLEEAITALEDFLKKPEEEKRSRRRRKRVKEEDVLKEV
;
A
#
# COMPACT_ATOMS: atom_id res chain seq x y z
N ASN A 1 0.43 -13.84 4.82
CA ASN A 1 0.75 -12.71 3.91
C ASN A 1 1.44 -11.61 4.70
N LEU A 2 2.63 -11.19 4.26
CA LEU A 2 3.45 -10.16 4.93
C LEU A 2 2.99 -8.73 4.61
N PHE A 3 2.32 -8.53 3.47
CA PHE A 3 1.82 -7.24 3.03
C PHE A 3 0.34 -7.14 3.34
N ASP A 4 0.04 -6.60 4.50
CA ASP A 4 -1.30 -6.18 4.87
C ASP A 4 -1.39 -4.67 4.65
N VAL A 5 -2.20 -4.28 3.68
CA VAL A 5 -2.36 -2.89 3.22
C VAL A 5 -3.27 -2.10 4.18
N VAL A 6 -4.10 -2.80 4.96
CA VAL A 6 -5.16 -2.21 5.80
C VAL A 6 -4.74 -2.14 7.28
N GLY A 7 -3.68 -2.86 7.67
CA GLY A 7 -3.10 -2.83 9.02
C GLY A 7 -3.85 -3.69 10.05
N ILE A 8 -4.55 -4.73 9.58
CA ILE A 8 -5.25 -5.75 10.37
C ILE A 8 -4.28 -6.84 10.89
N ALA A 9 -3.43 -7.38 10.02
CA ALA A 9 -2.49 -8.47 10.28
C ALA A 9 -1.04 -8.01 10.53
N VAL A 10 -0.55 -6.95 9.85
CA VAL A 10 0.84 -6.47 10.00
C VAL A 10 0.85 -4.99 10.41
N LYS A 11 1.08 -4.74 11.69
CA LYS A 11 1.15 -3.39 12.27
C LYS A 11 2.57 -2.79 12.27
N ALA A 12 3.60 -3.64 12.16
CA ALA A 12 4.99 -3.22 12.15
C ALA A 12 5.83 -4.19 11.30
N ILE A 13 6.68 -3.64 10.44
CA ILE A 13 7.70 -4.41 9.72
C ILE A 13 9.05 -4.05 10.35
N LEU A 14 9.66 -5.00 11.05
CA LEU A 14 11.02 -4.85 11.57
C LEU A 14 11.99 -5.20 10.45
N ILE A 15 12.63 -4.20 9.87
CA ILE A 15 13.64 -4.39 8.84
C ILE A 15 15.01 -4.22 9.47
N THR A 16 15.82 -5.28 9.46
CA THR A 16 17.21 -5.24 9.87
C THR A 16 18.09 -5.11 8.63
N THR A 17 19.03 -4.18 8.64
CA THR A 17 20.00 -4.01 7.55
C THR A 17 21.34 -3.54 8.11
N PRO A 18 22.47 -4.03 7.56
CA PRO A 18 23.80 -3.57 7.96
C PRO A 18 24.08 -2.11 7.56
N SER A 19 23.31 -1.52 6.64
CA SER A 19 23.42 -0.09 6.27
C SER A 19 22.06 0.62 6.34
N PRO A 20 21.86 1.52 7.33
CA PRO A 20 20.63 2.29 7.49
C PRO A 20 20.26 3.15 6.27
N GLU A 21 21.24 3.56 5.45
CA GLU A 21 21.03 4.41 4.28
C GLU A 21 20.20 3.72 3.20
N ASN A 22 20.38 2.41 3.03
CA ASN A 22 19.63 1.61 2.06
C ASN A 22 18.17 1.43 2.50
N LEU A 23 17.92 1.36 3.81
CA LEU A 23 16.58 1.34 4.38
C LEU A 23 15.82 2.62 4.07
N LEU A 24 16.46 3.76 4.34
CA LEU A 24 15.87 5.08 4.16
C LEU A 24 15.60 5.41 2.70
N LYS A 25 16.31 4.79 1.74
CA LYS A 25 16.01 4.93 0.30
C LYS A 25 14.73 4.17 -0.08
N ALA A 26 14.56 2.95 0.40
CA ALA A 26 13.36 2.14 0.13
C ALA A 26 12.10 2.74 0.77
N ILE A 27 12.22 3.21 2.02
CA ILE A 27 11.11 3.84 2.76
C ILE A 27 10.76 5.23 2.21
N ARG A 28 11.76 6.01 1.74
CA ARG A 28 11.51 7.34 1.13
C ARG A 28 10.60 7.29 -0.09
N GLY A 29 10.56 6.18 -0.81
CA GLY A 29 9.65 6.00 -1.95
C GLY A 29 8.19 5.81 -1.55
N TYR A 30 7.91 5.53 -0.27
CA TYR A 30 6.59 5.18 0.26
C TYR A 30 5.88 6.35 0.97
N GLU A 31 6.60 7.41 1.31
CA GLU A 31 6.11 8.43 2.24
C GLU A 31 5.45 9.61 1.48
N PHE A 32 4.12 9.58 1.34
CA PHE A 32 3.35 10.69 0.75
C PHE A 32 3.21 11.90 1.69
N TYR A 33 3.21 11.66 3.01
CA TYR A 33 3.02 12.66 4.05
C TYR A 33 3.88 12.35 5.28
N ARG A 34 4.54 13.37 5.83
CA ARG A 34 5.22 13.31 7.12
C ARG A 34 4.25 13.77 8.20
N VAL A 35 3.85 12.89 9.11
CA VAL A 35 2.87 13.19 10.15
C VAL A 35 3.56 13.47 11.49
N ARG A 36 3.25 14.61 12.11
CA ARG A 36 3.64 14.93 13.48
C ARG A 36 2.46 14.69 14.41
N ILE A 37 2.64 13.86 15.43
CA ILE A 37 1.63 13.65 16.48
C ILE A 37 1.95 14.57 17.65
N VAL A 38 0.98 15.40 18.03
CA VAL A 38 1.03 16.27 19.21
C VAL A 38 0.08 15.72 20.27
N LYS A 39 0.58 15.57 21.49
CA LYS A 39 -0.23 15.15 22.65
C LYS A 39 -0.96 16.38 23.20
N LEU A 40 -2.27 16.27 23.42
CA LEU A 40 -3.07 17.24 24.14
C LEU A 40 -3.35 16.71 25.56
N GLU A 41 -4.21 17.40 26.30
CA GLU A 41 -4.66 16.94 27.61
C GLU A 41 -5.43 15.61 27.54
N GLY A 42 -5.17 14.77 28.55
CA GLY A 42 -5.77 13.44 28.67
C GLY A 42 -5.39 12.52 27.51
N GLU A 43 -6.41 12.01 26.85
CA GLU A 43 -6.31 10.99 25.79
C GLU A 43 -6.40 11.57 24.38
N ASN A 44 -6.49 12.90 24.26
CA ASN A 44 -6.63 13.60 22.98
C ASN A 44 -5.29 13.85 22.30
N ARG A 45 -5.29 13.78 20.97
CA ARG A 45 -4.10 13.92 20.11
C ARG A 45 -4.44 14.68 18.84
N VAL A 46 -3.41 15.29 18.27
CA VAL A 46 -3.51 15.96 16.97
C VAL A 46 -2.46 15.37 16.03
N ALA A 47 -2.92 14.81 14.92
CA ALA A 47 -2.07 14.41 13.81
C ALA A 47 -1.98 15.57 12.81
N ILE A 48 -0.77 16.10 12.63
CA ILE A 48 -0.51 17.18 11.69
C ILE A 48 0.31 16.62 10.53
N GLY A 49 -0.30 16.54 9.35
CA GLY A 49 0.34 16.08 8.14
C GLY A 49 1.07 17.18 7.40
N TYR A 50 2.32 16.93 7.04
CA TYR A 50 3.14 17.81 6.21
C TYR A 50 3.53 17.11 4.91
N LYS A 51 3.65 17.87 3.83
CA LYS A 51 4.15 17.40 2.54
C LYS A 51 5.20 18.35 2.01
N SER A 52 6.28 17.78 1.48
CA SER A 52 7.28 18.55 0.73
C SER A 52 6.73 18.86 -0.66
N MET A 53 6.89 20.11 -1.10
CA MET A 53 6.49 20.58 -2.42
C MET A 53 7.66 21.33 -3.04
N LEU A 54 8.01 20.96 -4.27
CA LEU A 54 8.97 21.69 -5.09
C LEU A 54 8.22 22.82 -5.79
N LEU A 55 8.64 24.06 -5.54
CA LEU A 55 8.11 25.22 -6.24
C LEU A 55 8.71 25.32 -7.65
N PRO A 56 8.04 26.01 -8.60
CA PRO A 56 8.61 26.30 -9.92
C PRO A 56 9.95 27.05 -9.87
N SER A 57 10.22 27.75 -8.75
CA SER A 57 11.50 28.42 -8.48
C SER A 57 12.63 27.46 -8.09
N GLY A 58 12.39 26.14 -8.03
CA GLY A 58 13.35 25.13 -7.59
C GLY A 58 13.51 25.01 -6.07
N LYS A 59 12.80 25.84 -5.29
CA LYS A 59 12.86 25.80 -3.82
C LYS A 59 11.93 24.72 -3.26
N MET A 60 12.45 23.90 -2.36
CA MET A 60 11.65 22.96 -1.57
C MET A 60 10.99 23.68 -0.39
N ILE A 61 9.68 23.51 -0.24
CA ILE A 61 8.93 23.99 0.92
C ILE A 61 8.19 22.85 1.60
N ILE A 62 7.97 22.98 2.91
CA ILE A 62 7.14 22.06 3.68
C ILE A 62 5.78 22.73 3.89
N ARG A 63 4.72 22.13 3.36
CA ARG A 63 3.35 22.62 3.51
C ARG A 63 2.57 21.72 4.45
N ARG A 64 1.82 22.32 5.39
CA ARG A 64 0.82 21.59 6.19
C ARG A 64 -0.36 21.22 5.29
N VAL A 65 -0.70 19.94 5.24
CA VAL A 65 -1.76 19.41 4.37
C VAL A 65 -3.04 19.17 5.16
N PHE A 66 -2.94 18.56 6.34
CA PHE A 66 -4.09 18.28 7.17
C PHE A 66 -3.75 18.44 8.66
N VAL A 67 -4.81 18.62 9.44
CA VAL A 67 -4.80 18.59 10.91
C VAL A 67 -5.98 17.74 11.31
N ASP A 68 -5.72 16.65 12.01
CA ASP A 68 -6.74 15.70 12.44
C ASP A 68 -6.71 15.54 13.95
N TYR A 69 -7.87 15.68 14.59
CA TYR A 69 -8.04 15.60 16.03
C TYR A 69 -8.67 14.27 16.38
N TYR A 70 -7.96 13.47 17.19
CA TYR A 70 -8.40 12.13 17.52
C TYR A 70 -8.15 11.80 18.99
N ASN A 71 -8.98 10.93 19.53
CA ASN A 71 -8.82 10.38 20.86
C ASN A 71 -8.18 9.00 20.79
N LEU A 72 -7.47 8.60 21.85
CA LEU A 72 -6.89 7.27 22.00
C LEU A 72 -7.89 6.16 22.21
N ARG A 73 -9.02 6.47 22.85
CA ARG A 73 -10.09 5.52 23.07
C ARG A 73 -11.09 5.66 21.95
N ILE A 74 -11.28 4.56 21.26
CA ILE A 74 -12.39 4.36 20.35
C ILE A 74 -13.43 3.55 21.14
N PRO A 75 -14.68 4.01 21.24
CA PRO A 75 -15.77 3.22 21.78
C PRO A 75 -15.87 1.85 21.07
N ASN A 76 -16.20 0.80 21.81
CA ASN A 76 -16.14 -0.57 21.27
C ASN A 76 -17.10 -0.80 20.09
N ASP A 77 -18.28 -0.17 20.13
CA ASP A 77 -19.26 -0.17 19.04
C ASP A 77 -18.67 0.41 17.75
N VAL A 78 -18.04 1.58 17.84
CA VAL A 78 -17.37 2.23 16.70
C VAL A 78 -16.18 1.42 16.22
N TYR A 79 -15.40 0.85 17.14
CA TYR A 79 -14.26 0.02 16.82
C TYR A 79 -14.68 -1.24 16.03
N ASN A 80 -15.73 -1.92 16.48
CA ASN A 80 -16.21 -3.16 15.86
C ASN A 80 -16.75 -2.89 14.45
N GLU A 81 -17.61 -1.88 14.27
CA GLU A 81 -18.10 -1.50 12.94
C GLU A 81 -16.94 -1.15 11.98
N TYR A 82 -15.95 -0.43 12.48
CA TYR A 82 -14.78 -0.06 11.68
C TYR A 82 -13.90 -1.26 11.36
N PHE A 83 -13.82 -2.25 12.26
CA PHE A 83 -13.07 -3.48 12.07
C PHE A 83 -13.70 -4.36 10.99
N GLU A 84 -15.03 -4.53 11.03
CA GLU A 84 -15.79 -5.28 10.01
C GLU A 84 -15.56 -4.69 8.61
N ARG A 85 -15.72 -3.37 8.45
CA ARG A 85 -15.44 -2.69 7.17
C ARG A 85 -14.01 -2.87 6.69
N ARG A 86 -13.04 -2.87 7.62
CA ARG A 86 -11.63 -3.07 7.27
C ARG A 86 -11.38 -4.49 6.74
N GLU A 87 -12.03 -5.49 7.32
CA GLU A 87 -11.95 -6.88 6.88
C GLU A 87 -12.49 -7.02 5.46
N GLU A 88 -13.65 -6.41 5.16
CA GLU A 88 -14.21 -6.36 3.79
C GLU A 88 -13.21 -5.76 2.78
N TYR A 89 -12.61 -4.60 3.08
CA TYR A 89 -11.61 -4.00 2.19
C TYR A 89 -10.37 -4.89 1.99
N LEU A 90 -9.97 -5.64 3.02
CA LEU A 90 -8.84 -6.55 2.91
C LEU A 90 -9.18 -7.71 1.97
N GLU A 91 -10.38 -8.29 2.09
CA GLU A 91 -10.86 -9.34 1.19
C GLU A 91 -10.94 -8.87 -0.26
N GLU A 92 -11.50 -7.68 -0.50
CA GLU A 92 -11.53 -7.06 -1.82
C GLU A 92 -10.12 -6.87 -2.40
N ALA A 93 -9.19 -6.35 -1.60
CA ALA A 93 -7.82 -6.13 -2.03
C ALA A 93 -7.08 -7.45 -2.34
N ILE A 94 -7.30 -8.50 -1.54
CA ILE A 94 -6.73 -9.83 -1.80
C ILE A 94 -7.29 -10.40 -3.10
N THR A 95 -8.60 -10.32 -3.29
CA THR A 95 -9.27 -10.79 -4.51
C THR A 95 -8.71 -10.09 -5.75
N ALA A 96 -8.59 -8.76 -5.70
CA ALA A 96 -8.03 -7.97 -6.78
C ALA A 96 -6.55 -8.32 -7.05
N LEU A 97 -5.76 -8.59 -6.00
CA LEU A 97 -4.37 -9.00 -6.14
C LEU A 97 -4.25 -10.39 -6.79
N GLU A 98 -5.08 -11.34 -6.39
CA GLU A 98 -5.11 -12.68 -6.99
C GLU A 98 -5.50 -12.63 -8.46
N ASP A 99 -6.51 -11.84 -8.82
CA ASP A 99 -6.92 -11.64 -10.21
C ASP A 99 -5.81 -10.98 -11.03
N PHE A 100 -5.11 -10.01 -10.44
CA PHE A 100 -3.95 -9.40 -11.07
C PHE A 100 -2.82 -10.41 -11.32
N LEU A 101 -2.59 -11.36 -10.42
CA LEU A 101 -1.57 -12.40 -10.58
C LEU A 101 -1.97 -13.48 -11.60
N LYS A 102 -3.27 -13.82 -11.70
CA LYS A 102 -3.79 -14.82 -12.65
C LYS A 102 -3.72 -14.34 -14.10
N LYS A 103 -4.02 -13.06 -14.38
CA LYS A 103 -3.95 -12.45 -15.73
C LYS A 103 -2.62 -12.73 -16.48
N PRO A 104 -1.43 -12.47 -15.91
CA PRO A 104 -0.17 -12.74 -16.57
C PRO A 104 0.08 -14.25 -16.83
N GLU A 105 -0.46 -15.15 -16.01
CA GLU A 105 -0.33 -16.59 -16.24
C GLU A 105 -1.20 -17.06 -17.41
N GLU A 106 -2.44 -16.56 -17.50
CA GLU A 106 -3.35 -16.87 -18.59
C GLU A 106 -2.85 -16.31 -19.93
N GLU A 107 -2.29 -15.11 -19.95
CA GLU A 107 -1.65 -14.52 -21.14
C GLU A 107 -0.44 -15.34 -21.60
N LYS A 108 0.38 -15.85 -20.67
CA LYS A 108 1.50 -16.75 -21.01
C LYS A 108 0.99 -18.08 -21.57
N ARG A 109 -0.09 -18.64 -21.00
CA ARG A 109 -0.69 -19.91 -21.45
C ARG A 109 -1.34 -19.78 -22.84
N SER A 110 -2.04 -18.69 -23.09
CA SER A 110 -2.69 -18.41 -24.38
C SER A 110 -1.68 -18.15 -25.50
N ARG A 111 -0.58 -17.42 -25.21
CA ARG A 111 0.56 -17.26 -26.15
C ARG A 111 1.21 -18.59 -26.51
N ARG A 112 1.39 -19.50 -25.53
CA ARG A 112 1.94 -20.85 -25.76
C ARG A 112 1.00 -21.70 -26.62
N ARG A 113 -0.31 -21.67 -26.37
CA ARG A 113 -1.30 -22.37 -27.21
C ARG A 113 -1.30 -21.85 -28.65
N ARG A 114 -1.29 -20.53 -28.86
CA ARG A 114 -1.23 -19.93 -30.21
C ARG A 114 0.04 -20.30 -30.99
N LYS A 115 1.20 -20.44 -30.31
CA LYS A 115 2.43 -20.93 -30.93
C LYS A 115 2.31 -22.38 -31.40
N ARG A 116 1.78 -23.27 -30.56
CA ARG A 116 1.62 -24.70 -30.91
C ARG A 116 0.67 -24.91 -32.10
N VAL A 117 -0.46 -24.20 -32.13
CA VAL A 117 -1.41 -24.28 -33.24
C VAL A 117 -0.75 -23.84 -34.55
N LYS A 118 0.02 -22.74 -34.54
CA LYS A 118 0.78 -22.31 -35.72
C LYS A 118 1.83 -23.32 -36.17
N GLU A 119 2.51 -23.99 -35.25
CA GLU A 119 3.50 -25.03 -35.60
C GLU A 119 2.82 -26.27 -36.20
N GLU A 120 1.68 -26.70 -35.67
CA GLU A 120 0.91 -27.84 -36.19
C GLU A 120 0.28 -27.57 -37.57
N ASP A 121 -0.18 -26.35 -37.83
CA ASP A 121 -0.73 -25.96 -39.13
C ASP A 121 0.36 -25.93 -40.22
N VAL A 122 1.56 -25.42 -39.89
CA VAL A 122 2.72 -25.41 -40.81
C VAL A 122 3.20 -26.83 -41.14
N LEU A 123 3.11 -27.77 -40.20
CA LEU A 123 3.49 -29.17 -40.39
C LEU A 123 2.48 -29.98 -41.24
N LYS A 124 1.26 -29.48 -41.45
CA LYS A 124 0.24 -30.12 -42.30
C LYS A 124 0.26 -29.62 -43.75
N GLU A 125 0.91 -28.50 -44.02
CA GLU A 125 1.03 -27.90 -45.36
C GLU A 125 2.30 -28.35 -46.12
N VAL A 126 3.16 -29.18 -45.51
CA VAL A 126 4.39 -29.77 -46.10
C VAL A 126 4.18 -31.26 -46.33
#